data_AF-A0A392U2K2-F1
#
_entry.id   AF-A0A392U2K2-F1
#
_cell.length_a   1.000
_cell.length_b   1.000
_cell.length_c   1.000
_cell.angle_alpha   90.00
_cell.angle_beta   90.00
_cell.angle_gamma   90.00
#
_symmetry.space_group_name_H-M   'P 1'
#
loop_
_entity.id
_entity.type
_entity.pdbx_description
1 polymer ?
#
loop_
_entity_poly.entity_id
_entity_poly.type
_entity_poly.pdbx_seq_one_letter_code
_entity_poly.pdbx_strand_id
1 'polypeptide(L)' 'MTYPDVDVSSVIGRENESDEIINLLMQSHPHGDGDGDKSMCVIPIVGIGGLGKTTLAKSVFNDKRMD' A
#
# COMPACT_ATOMS: atom_id res chain seq x y z
N MET A 1 7.43 -9.38 -15.51
CA MET A 1 5.99 -9.69 -15.39
C MET A 1 5.73 -10.13 -13.96
N THR A 2 4.91 -9.41 -13.20
CA THR A 2 4.40 -9.90 -11.90
C THR A 2 2.98 -10.39 -12.12
N TYR A 3 2.64 -11.58 -11.63
CA TYR A 3 1.32 -12.18 -11.84
C TYR A 3 0.23 -11.27 -11.25
N PRO A 4 -0.89 -10.99 -11.97
CA PRO A 4 -1.86 -9.98 -11.55
C PRO A 4 -2.40 -10.25 -10.14
N ASP A 5 -2.57 -11.52 -9.78
CA ASP A 5 -3.10 -11.95 -8.51
C ASP A 5 -2.00 -12.41 -7.56
N VAL A 6 -2.02 -11.88 -6.33
CA VAL A 6 -1.22 -12.38 -5.20
C VAL A 6 -2.19 -13.03 -4.25
N ASP A 7 -2.02 -14.34 -4.02
CA ASP A 7 -2.71 -15.03 -2.94
C ASP A 7 -2.21 -14.46 -1.61
N VAL A 8 -2.96 -13.51 -1.04
CA VAL A 8 -2.58 -12.80 0.19
C VAL A 8 -2.36 -13.75 1.37
N SER A 9 -3.06 -14.89 1.41
CA SER A 9 -2.83 -15.93 2.43
C SER A 9 -1.44 -16.58 2.34
N SER A 10 -0.80 -16.56 1.18
CA SER A 10 0.57 -17.09 0.99
C SER A 10 1.67 -16.10 1.37
N VAL A 11 1.32 -14.83 1.62
CA VAL A 11 2.28 -13.79 2.04
C VAL A 11 2.42 -13.82 3.56
N ILE A 12 3.63 -14.11 4.04
CA ILE A 12 3.93 -14.20 5.47
C ILE A 12 5.03 -13.22 5.86
N GLY A 13 5.01 -12.73 7.11
CA GLY A 13 6.06 -11.88 7.67
C GLY A 13 6.09 -10.46 7.11
N ARG A 14 4.98 -10.02 6.51
CA ARG A 14 4.78 -8.68 5.90
C ARG A 14 3.59 -7.94 6.49
N GLU A 15 2.99 -8.47 7.54
CA GLU A 15 1.79 -7.97 8.20
C GLU A 15 2.04 -6.55 8.73
N ASN A 16 3.16 -6.34 9.42
CA ASN A 16 3.51 -5.03 10.00
C ASN A 16 3.73 -3.95 8.93
N GLU A 17 4.49 -4.26 7.87
CA GLU A 17 4.71 -3.32 6.75
C GLU A 17 3.40 -3.02 6.01
N SER A 18 2.54 -4.02 5.84
CA SER A 18 1.24 -3.84 5.21
C SER A 18 0.36 -2.92 6.04
N ASP A 19 0.24 -3.18 7.35
CA ASP A 19 -0.56 -2.36 8.27
C ASP A 19 -0.06 -0.91 8.34
N GLU A 20 1.25 -0.68 8.33
CA GLU A 20 1.83 0.67 8.35
C GLU A 20 1.46 1.45 7.08
N ILE A 21 1.60 0.85 5.91
CA ILE A 21 1.23 1.47 4.64
C ILE A 21 -0.28 1.77 4.61
N ILE A 22 -1.11 0.84 5.09
CA ILE A 22 -2.56 1.01 5.12
C ILE A 22 -2.95 2.17 6.04
N ASN A 23 -2.33 2.28 7.21
CA ASN A 23 -2.57 3.37 8.14
C ASN A 23 -2.17 4.73 7.52
N LEU A 24 -1.03 4.81 6.83
CA LEU A 24 -0.60 6.02 6.12
C LEU A 24 -1.60 6.43 5.02
N LEU A 25 -2.15 5.47 4.28
CA LEU A 25 -3.15 5.74 3.23
C LEU A 25 -4.49 6.21 3.82
N MET A 26 -4.87 5.72 5.01
CA MET A 26 -6.12 6.08 5.68
C MET A 26 -6.05 7.38 6.49
N GLN A 27 -4.86 7.95 6.69
CA GLN A 27 -4.73 9.21 7.41
C GLN A 27 -5.39 10.36 6.66
N SER A 28 -6.20 11.14 7.37
CA SER A 28 -6.76 12.40 6.87
C SER A 28 -5.61 13.37 6.62
N HIS A 29 -5.36 13.75 5.37
CA HIS A 29 -4.27 14.66 5.03
C HIS A 29 -4.73 16.11 5.29
N PRO A 30 -4.16 16.82 6.29
CA PRO A 30 -4.71 18.08 6.78
C PRO A 30 -4.37 19.30 5.91
N HIS A 31 -3.97 19.12 4.66
CA HIS A 31 -3.67 20.23 3.73
C HIS A 31 -4.54 20.10 2.48
N GLY A 32 -5.61 20.88 2.48
CA GLY A 32 -6.47 21.16 1.34
C GLY A 32 -7.00 22.58 1.53
N ASP A 33 -6.14 23.56 1.29
CA ASP A 33 -6.50 24.99 1.28
C ASP A 33 -7.34 25.28 0.02
N GLY A 34 -8.61 24.91 0.04
CA GLY A 34 -9.56 25.27 -1.01
C GLY A 34 -10.35 24.11 -1.58
N ASP A 35 -11.63 24.39 -1.78
CA ASP A 35 -12.65 23.58 -2.43
C ASP A 35 -12.09 22.87 -3.69
N GLY A 36 -11.74 21.59 -3.55
CA GLY A 36 -11.40 20.71 -4.68
C GLY A 36 -10.03 20.03 -4.68
N ASP A 37 -9.11 20.32 -3.75
CA ASP A 37 -7.80 19.66 -3.77
C ASP A 37 -7.84 18.26 -3.14
N LYS A 38 -7.88 17.24 -4.00
CA LYS A 38 -7.72 15.84 -3.60
C LYS A 38 -6.24 15.63 -3.28
N SER A 39 -5.85 15.85 -2.02
CA SER A 39 -4.48 15.64 -1.55
C SER A 39 -3.97 14.26 -2.01
N MET A 40 -3.02 14.26 -2.95
CA MET A 40 -2.46 13.03 -3.52
C MET A 40 -1.40 12.48 -2.57
N CYS A 41 -1.70 11.35 -1.93
CA CYS A 41 -0.75 10.63 -1.09
C CYS A 41 0.11 9.67 -1.95
N VAL A 42 1.43 9.72 -1.79
CA VAL A 42 2.38 8.84 -2.50
C VAL A 42 3.29 8.17 -1.48
N ILE A 43 3.33 6.82 -1.52
CA ILE A 43 4.18 6.00 -0.64
C ILE A 43 5.13 5.14 -1.50
N PRO A 44 6.42 5.50 -1.60
CA PRO A 44 7.38 4.73 -2.39
C PRO A 44 7.85 3.47 -1.65
N ILE A 45 7.82 2.31 -2.32
CA ILE A 45 8.41 1.05 -1.81
C ILE A 45 9.74 0.81 -2.53
N VAL A 46 10.85 0.93 -1.79
CA VAL A 46 12.22 0.85 -2.33
C VAL A 46 13.00 -0.33 -1.76
N GLY A 47 14.02 -0.80 -2.49
CA GLY A 47 14.86 -1.91 -2.07
C GLY A 47 15.42 -2.74 -3.22
N ILE A 48 16.31 -3.68 -2.93
CA ILE A 48 16.99 -4.53 -3.92
C ILE A 48 16.03 -5.43 -4.72
N GLY A 49 16.48 -5.94 -5.85
CA GLY A 49 15.72 -6.90 -6.67
C GLY A 49 15.38 -8.17 -5.90
N GLY A 50 14.22 -8.78 -6.18
CA GLY A 50 13.80 -10.03 -5.55
C GLY A 50 13.25 -9.92 -4.11
N LEU A 51 13.28 -8.75 -3.47
CA LEU A 51 12.84 -8.55 -2.08
C LEU A 51 11.31 -8.67 -1.86
N GLY A 52 10.52 -8.80 -2.92
CA GLY A 52 9.06 -8.91 -2.82
C GLY A 52 8.32 -7.58 -2.71
N LYS A 53 8.93 -6.45 -3.09
CA LYS A 53 8.29 -5.11 -3.07
C LYS A 53 6.92 -5.06 -3.76
N THR A 54 6.84 -5.62 -4.96
CA THR A 54 5.58 -5.69 -5.71
C THR A 54 4.58 -6.63 -5.04
N THR A 55 5.04 -7.66 -4.33
CA THR A 55 4.18 -8.56 -3.54
C THR A 55 3.56 -7.80 -2.36
N LEU A 56 4.36 -7.01 -1.64
CA LEU A 56 3.88 -6.13 -0.56
C LEU A 56 2.84 -5.13 -1.08
N ALA A 57 3.13 -4.44 -2.18
CA ALA A 57 2.20 -3.48 -2.80
C ALA A 57 0.85 -4.11 -3.15
N LYS A 58 0.87 -5.34 -3.69
CA LYS A 58 -0.35 -6.08 -4.03
C LYS A 58 -1.10 -6.57 -2.80
N SER A 59 -0.39 -6.98 -1.75
CA SER A 59 -1.00 -7.38 -0.49
C SER A 59 -1.78 -6.23 0.15
N VAL A 60 -1.21 -5.03 0.12
CA VAL A 60 -1.90 -3.80 0.57
C VAL A 60 -3.10 -3.47 -0.30
N PHE A 61 -2.95 -3.52 -1.63
CA PHE A 61 -4.04 -3.22 -2.56
C PHE A 61 -5.22 -4.19 -2.44
N ASN A 62 -4.94 -5.48 -2.21
CA ASN A 62 -5.96 -6.52 -2.05
C ASN A 62 -6.52 -6.61 -0.61
N ASP A 63 -6.08 -5.76 0.32
CA ASP A 63 -6.57 -5.77 1.70
C ASP A 63 -8.03 -5.30 1.75
N LYS A 64 -8.88 -6.01 2.49
CA LYS A 64 -10.32 -5.72 2.60
C LYS A 64 -10.63 -4.35 3.19
N ARG A 65 -9.69 -3.73 3.89
CA ARG A 65 -9.83 -2.35 4.41
C ARG A 65 -9.78 -1.31 3.29
N MET A 66 -9.31 -1.67 2.09
CA MET A 66 -9.15 -0.77 0.95
C MET A 66 -10.36 -0.74 0.00
N ASP A 67 -11.44 -1.46 0.31
CA ASP A 67 -12.69 -1.49 -0.46
C ASP A 67 -13.56 -0.23 -0.22
#